data_AF-A0A954RIU5-F1
#
_entry.id   AF-A0A954RIU5-F1
#
_cell.length_a   1.000
_cell.length_b   1.000
_cell.length_c   1.000
_cell.angle_alpha   90.00
_cell.angle_beta   90.00
_cell.angle_gamma   90.00
#
_symmetry.space_group_name_H-M   'P 1'
#
loop_
_entity.id
_entity.type
_entity.pdbx_description
1 polymer ?
#
loop_
_entity_poly.entity_id
_entity_poly.type
_entity_poly.pdbx_seq_one_letter_code
_entity_poly.pdbx_strand_id
1 'polypeptide(L)'
;MSQALGMIETKGYVGNVEATDAMAKAANVELVTQVQIGGAFMTVIVKGDVGSVKAAVDAGADPAGRVGELVSSHVIARPHPE
;
A
#
# COMPACT_ATOMS: atom_id res chain seq x y z
N MET A 1 -3.99 20.43 4.29
CA MET A 1 -3.05 19.55 5.05
C MET A 1 -2.63 18.43 4.11
N SER A 2 -1.34 18.10 4.04
CA SER A 2 -0.87 16.97 3.22
C SER A 2 -1.26 15.67 3.93
N GLN A 3 -1.98 14.78 3.24
CA GLN A 3 -2.35 13.47 3.79
C GLN A 3 -1.14 12.53 3.74
N ALA A 4 -1.04 11.60 4.69
CA ALA A 4 0.01 10.60 4.67
C ALA A 4 -0.17 9.65 3.49
N LEU A 5 0.92 9.05 3.02
CA LEU A 5 0.93 8.04 1.95
C LEU A 5 1.42 6.70 2.49
N GLY A 6 0.74 5.64 2.10
CA GLY A 6 1.14 4.26 2.36
C GLY A 6 1.33 3.53 1.04
N MET A 7 2.39 2.74 0.94
CA MET A 7 2.75 2.03 -0.28
C MET A 7 3.10 0.58 0.05
N ILE A 8 2.62 -0.34 -0.78
CA ILE A 8 3.04 -1.75 -0.78
C ILE A 8 3.36 -2.15 -2.21
N GLU A 9 4.56 -2.65 -2.42
CA GLU A 9 5.00 -3.23 -3.69
C GLU A 9 5.07 -4.75 -3.59
N THR A 10 4.51 -5.42 -4.59
CA THR A 10 4.57 -6.87 -4.74
C THR A 10 5.07 -7.24 -6.12
N LYS A 11 5.61 -8.45 -6.23
CA LYS A 11 5.85 -9.08 -7.53
C LYS A 11 4.65 -9.94 -7.90
N GLY A 12 3.97 -9.54 -8.96
CA GLY A 12 2.72 -10.13 -9.44
C GLY A 12 1.48 -9.40 -8.93
N TYR A 13 0.38 -9.56 -9.68
CA TYR A 13 -0.87 -8.85 -9.43
C TYR A 13 -1.68 -9.39 -8.24
N VAL A 14 -1.65 -10.71 -7.99
CA VAL A 14 -2.43 -11.35 -6.92
C VAL A 14 -2.03 -10.83 -5.54
N GLY A 15 -0.72 -10.75 -5.26
CA GLY A 15 -0.22 -10.15 -4.01
C GLY A 15 -0.63 -8.69 -3.87
N ASN A 16 -0.65 -7.92 -4.98
CA ASN A 16 -1.06 -6.51 -4.96
C ASN A 16 -2.55 -6.36 -4.64
N VAL A 17 -3.41 -7.22 -5.19
CA VAL A 17 -4.85 -7.24 -4.88
C VAL A 17 -5.10 -7.58 -3.42
N GLU A 18 -4.42 -8.60 -2.89
CA GLU A 18 -4.53 -8.98 -1.47
C GLU A 18 -4.05 -7.86 -0.54
N ALA A 19 -2.92 -7.22 -0.87
CA ALA A 19 -2.44 -6.04 -0.15
C ALA A 19 -3.50 -4.95 -0.13
N THR A 20 -4.06 -4.63 -1.31
CA THR A 20 -5.04 -3.56 -1.49
C THR A 20 -6.31 -3.82 -0.67
N ASP A 21 -6.84 -5.05 -0.70
CA ASP A 21 -8.02 -5.45 0.07
C ASP A 21 -7.77 -5.37 1.58
N ALA A 22 -6.65 -5.89 2.06
CA ALA A 22 -6.28 -5.85 3.47
C ALA A 22 -6.07 -4.41 3.97
N MET A 23 -5.39 -3.55 3.19
CA MET A 23 -5.22 -2.13 3.50
C MET A 23 -6.56 -1.41 3.66
N ALA A 24 -7.49 -1.61 2.71
CA ALA A 24 -8.79 -0.94 2.71
C ALA A 24 -9.71 -1.43 3.84
N LYS A 25 -9.59 -2.68 4.27
CA LYS A 25 -10.35 -3.24 5.40
C LYS A 25 -9.83 -2.82 6.77
N ALA A 26 -8.52 -2.61 6.89
CA ALA A 26 -7.88 -2.38 8.18
C ALA A 26 -8.06 -0.97 8.73
N ALA A 27 -8.21 0.04 7.87
CA ALA A 27 -8.31 1.43 8.30
C ALA A 27 -9.07 2.31 7.30
N ASN A 28 -9.48 3.49 7.77
CA ASN A 28 -10.10 4.50 6.91
C ASN A 28 -9.02 5.18 6.04
N VAL A 29 -8.73 4.57 4.89
CA VAL A 29 -7.79 5.07 3.88
C VAL A 29 -8.45 5.08 2.50
N GLU A 30 -8.03 5.99 1.63
CA GLU A 30 -8.46 6.04 0.24
C GLU A 30 -7.42 5.38 -0.65
N LEU A 31 -7.84 4.44 -1.50
CA LEU A 31 -7.00 3.90 -2.57
C LEU A 31 -6.76 4.99 -3.61
N VAL A 32 -5.50 5.39 -3.78
CA VAL A 32 -5.13 6.46 -4.71
C VAL A 32 -4.93 5.88 -6.11
N THR A 33 -4.05 4.90 -6.23
CA THR A 33 -3.71 4.28 -7.51
C THR A 33 -2.96 2.97 -7.32
N GLN A 34 -2.83 2.22 -8.41
CA GLN A 34 -1.90 1.10 -8.56
C GLN A 34 -0.95 1.41 -9.72
N VAL A 35 0.35 1.25 -9.49
CA VAL A 35 1.41 1.56 -10.46
C VAL A 35 2.11 0.28 -10.88
N GLN A 36 2.29 0.09 -12.18
CA GLN A 36 3.06 -1.01 -12.76
C GLN A 36 4.28 -0.46 -13.49
N ILE A 37 5.47 -0.99 -13.18
CA ILE A 37 6.74 -0.52 -13.78
C ILE A 37 7.42 -1.57 -14.68
N GLY A 38 6.74 -2.69 -14.95
CA GLY A 38 7.33 -3.84 -15.66
C GLY A 38 7.98 -4.85 -14.70
N GLY A 39 8.52 -5.95 -15.24
CA GLY A 39 9.15 -7.00 -14.40
C GLY A 39 8.21 -7.67 -13.38
N ALA A 40 6.90 -7.54 -13.59
CA ALA A 40 5.83 -7.91 -12.65
C ALA A 40 5.80 -7.10 -11.34
N PHE A 41 6.51 -5.97 -11.24
CA PHE A 41 6.41 -5.08 -10.08
C PHE A 41 5.11 -4.26 -10.12
N MET A 42 4.34 -4.38 -9.05
CA MET A 42 3.05 -3.73 -8.85
C MET A 42 3.04 -3.04 -7.48
N THR A 43 2.86 -1.72 -7.47
CA THR A 43 2.76 -0.92 -6.24
C THR A 43 1.34 -0.41 -6.05
N VAL A 44 0.73 -0.67 -4.89
CA VAL A 44 -0.51 -0.01 -4.45
C VAL A 44 -0.17 1.20 -3.58
N ILE A 45 -0.90 2.31 -3.77
CA ILE A 45 -0.73 3.54 -3.00
C ILE A 45 -2.07 3.92 -2.36
N VAL A 46 -2.07 4.16 -1.05
CA VAL A 46 -3.22 4.69 -0.30
C VAL A 46 -2.87 6.01 0.37
N LYS A 47 -3.87 6.83 0.68
CA LYS A 47 -3.72 8.06 1.47
C LYS A 47 -4.72 8.16 2.62
N GLY A 48 -4.36 8.90 3.66
CA GLY A 48 -5.23 9.13 4.82
C GLY A 48 -4.51 9.82 5.97
N ASP A 49 -5.07 9.74 7.17
CA ASP A 49 -4.38 10.17 8.39
C ASP A 49 -3.21 9.22 8.71
N VAL A 50 -2.14 9.74 9.31
CA VAL A 50 -0.89 8.99 9.57
C VAL A 50 -1.15 7.67 10.30
N GLY A 51 -2.05 7.66 11.28
CA GLY A 51 -2.41 6.45 12.03
C GLY A 51 -3.10 5.41 11.14
N SER A 52 -4.11 5.83 10.37
CA SER A 52 -4.82 4.96 9.43
C SER A 52 -3.89 4.37 8.37
N VAL A 53 -2.99 5.19 7.83
CA VAL A 53 -2.03 4.74 6.81
C VAL A 53 -1.03 3.72 7.36
N LYS A 54 -0.51 3.92 8.59
CA LYS A 54 0.36 2.92 9.23
C LYS A 54 -0.38 1.60 9.44
N ALA A 55 -1.58 1.65 10.02
CA ALA A 55 -2.40 0.47 10.25
C ALA A 55 -2.72 -0.28 8.94
N ALA A 56 -3.04 0.46 7.86
CA ALA A 56 -3.29 -0.13 6.55
C ALA A 56 -2.04 -0.84 5.99
N VAL A 57 -0.87 -0.18 6.02
CA VAL A 57 0.37 -0.76 5.49
C VAL A 57 0.80 -1.99 6.29
N ASP A 58 0.75 -1.94 7.62
CA ASP A 58 1.09 -3.07 8.49
C ASP A 58 0.15 -4.26 8.24
N ALA A 59 -1.15 -3.99 8.05
CA ALA A 59 -2.14 -5.03 7.76
C ALA A 59 -2.03 -5.63 6.35
N GLY A 60 -1.57 -4.84 5.37
CA GLY A 60 -1.49 -5.27 3.97
C GLY A 60 -0.19 -6.02 3.62
N ALA A 61 0.92 -5.74 4.33
CA ALA A 61 2.23 -6.29 3.97
C ALA A 61 2.30 -7.81 4.17
N ASP A 62 1.86 -8.29 5.33
CA ASP A 62 1.90 -9.71 5.68
C ASP A 62 1.04 -10.60 4.77
N PRO A 63 -0.24 -10.30 4.51
CA PRO A 63 -1.08 -11.10 3.59
C PRO A 63 -0.53 -11.13 2.17
N ALA A 64 -0.01 -10.00 1.68
CA ALA A 64 0.57 -9.90 0.35
C ALA A 64 1.74 -10.87 0.14
N GLY A 65 2.57 -11.06 1.15
CA GLY A 65 3.67 -12.02 1.15
C GLY A 65 3.24 -13.49 1.29
N ARG A 66 2.00 -13.78 1.70
CA ARG A 66 1.47 -15.16 1.80
C ARG A 66 0.94 -15.67 0.46
N VAL A 67 0.32 -14.79 -0.32
CA VAL A 67 -0.28 -15.14 -1.63
C VAL A 67 0.57 -14.70 -2.83
N GLY A 68 1.73 -14.08 -2.57
CA GLY A 68 2.66 -13.58 -3.57
C GLY A 68 4.03 -13.27 -2.95
N GLU A 69 4.78 -12.38 -3.61
CA GLU A 69 6.09 -11.92 -3.14
C GLU A 69 5.97 -10.45 -2.73
N LEU A 70 6.12 -10.16 -1.43
CA LEU A 70 6.24 -8.80 -0.92
C LEU A 70 7.64 -8.27 -1.25
N VAL A 71 7.71 -7.17 -2.00
CA VAL A 71 8.97 -6.53 -2.40
C VAL A 71 9.32 -5.40 -1.43
N SER A 72 8.35 -4.55 -1.09
CA SER A 72 8.56 -3.40 -0.20
C SER A 72 7.26 -2.91 0.41
N SER A 73 7.36 -2.27 1.58
CA SER A 73 6.28 -1.54 2.24
C SER A 73 6.83 -0.26 2.85
N HIS A 74 6.10 0.86 2.74
CA HIS A 74 6.59 2.15 3.22
C HIS A 74 5.46 3.12 3.57
N VAL A 75 5.74 4.02 4.53
CA VAL A 75 4.84 5.09 4.96
C VAL A 75 5.57 6.41 4.91
N ILE A 76 4.97 7.39 4.24
CA ILE A 76 5.38 8.79 4.27
C ILE A 76 4.33 9.57 5.07
N ALA A 77 4.65 9.91 6.31
CA ALA A 77 3.70 10.54 7.23
C ALA A 77 3.29 11.97 6.80
N ARG A 78 4.17 12.68 6.10
CA ARG A 78 3.93 14.06 5.66
C ARG A 78 4.66 14.31 4.35
N PRO A 79 4.11 13.85 3.21
CA PRO A 79 4.74 14.08 1.91
C PRO A 79 4.73 15.59 1.59
N HIS A 80 5.76 16.01 0.86
CA HIS A 80 5.82 17.35 0.29
C HIS A 80 4.64 17.54 -0.69
N PRO A 81 4.08 18.75 -0.83
CA PRO A 81 2.94 19.01 -1.73
C PRO A 81 3.27 18.93 -3.22
N GLU A 82 4.55 18.97 -3.58
CA GLU A 82 5.09 18.70 -4.93
C GLU A 82 5.66 17.27 -4.97
#